data_AF-A0A117L167-F1
#
_entry.id   AF-A0A117L167-F1
#
_cell.length_a   1.000
_cell.length_b   1.000
_cell.length_c   1.000
_cell.angle_alpha   90.00
_cell.angle_beta   90.00
_cell.angle_gamma   90.00
#
_symmetry.space_group_name_H-M   'P 1'
#
loop_
_entity.id
_entity.type
_entity.pdbx_description
1 polymer ?
#
loop_
_entity_poly.entity_id
_entity_poly.type
_entity_poly.pdbx_seq_one_letter_code
_entity_poly.pdbx_strand_id
1 'polypeptide(L)'
;MVKTMKIVEINIKMPYEKRGKILKKILNEVRGKIKDIHFLPPTNQGISEIRMEVVEENVQKLLTKLKRIVKDEKVTFKILSEA
;
A
#
# COMPACT_ATOMS: atom_id res chain seq x y z
N MET A 1 12.53 14.81 -17.08
CA MET A 1 12.10 14.48 -15.70
C MET A 1 12.99 13.36 -15.20
N VAL A 2 13.78 13.61 -14.16
CA VAL A 2 14.62 12.58 -13.53
C VAL A 2 13.69 11.69 -12.71
N LYS A 3 13.71 10.39 -12.98
CA LYS A 3 13.00 9.40 -12.17
C LYS A 3 13.95 8.93 -11.09
N THR A 4 13.71 9.37 -9.87
CA THR A 4 14.51 8.96 -8.71
C THR A 4 13.79 7.83 -7.99
N MET A 5 14.51 6.75 -7.65
CA MET A 5 13.94 5.63 -6.89
C MET A 5 13.65 6.08 -5.46
N LYS A 6 12.38 5.97 -5.03
CA LYS A 6 11.96 6.36 -3.67
C LYS A 6 11.51 5.13 -2.90
N ILE A 7 11.81 5.11 -1.59
CA ILE A 7 11.27 4.11 -0.66
C ILE A 7 10.05 4.72 0.01
N VAL A 8 8.89 4.09 -0.22
CA VAL A 8 7.59 4.56 0.25
C VAL A 8 7.02 3.53 1.22
N GLU A 9 6.65 3.98 2.41
CA GLU A 9 5.83 3.19 3.33
C GLU A 9 4.35 3.46 3.04
N ILE A 10 3.63 2.39 2.76
CA ILE A 10 2.20 2.45 2.47
C ILE A 10 1.48 1.70 3.58
N ASN A 11 0.56 2.38 4.24
CA ASN A 11 -0.28 1.83 5.27
C ASN A 11 -1.73 1.73 4.75
N ILE A 12 -2.23 0.51 4.65
CA ILE A 12 -3.53 0.23 4.07
C ILE A 12 -4.43 -0.37 5.13
N LYS A 13 -5.52 0.33 5.42
CA LYS A 13 -6.62 -0.19 6.24
C LYS A 13 -7.73 -0.71 5.33
N MET A 14 -8.33 -1.84 5.69
CA MET A 14 -9.41 -2.44 4.90
C MET A 14 -10.34 -3.29 5.77
N PRO A 15 -11.60 -3.52 5.37
CA PRO A 15 -12.46 -4.48 6.05
C PRO A 15 -11.87 -5.89 5.98
N TYR A 16 -11.80 -6.58 7.13
CA TYR A 16 -11.22 -7.92 7.25
C TYR A 16 -11.93 -8.94 6.34
N GLU A 17 -13.26 -8.85 6.28
CA GLU A 17 -14.13 -9.67 5.41
C GLU A 17 -13.76 -9.62 3.92
N LYS A 18 -13.22 -8.49 3.44
CA LYS A 18 -12.84 -8.25 2.03
C LYS A 18 -11.32 -8.28 1.84
N ARG A 19 -10.55 -8.53 2.90
CA ARG A 19 -9.08 -8.44 2.92
C ARG A 19 -8.46 -9.23 1.77
N GLY A 20 -8.82 -10.50 1.59
CA GLY A 20 -8.21 -11.34 0.56
C GLY A 20 -8.37 -10.78 -0.86
N LYS A 21 -9.58 -10.29 -1.20
CA LYS A 21 -9.88 -9.71 -2.52
C LYS A 21 -9.14 -8.40 -2.75
N ILE A 22 -9.08 -7.53 -1.73
CA ILE A 22 -8.40 -6.23 -1.79
C ILE A 22 -6.88 -6.44 -1.87
N LEU A 23 -6.35 -7.31 -1.00
CA LEU A 23 -4.93 -7.62 -0.93
C LEU A 23 -4.40 -8.19 -2.25
N LYS A 24 -5.13 -9.13 -2.87
CA LYS A 24 -4.74 -9.68 -4.18
C LYS A 24 -4.56 -8.58 -5.23
N LYS A 25 -5.45 -7.57 -5.27
CA LYS A 25 -5.34 -6.44 -6.19
C LYS A 25 -4.15 -5.55 -5.88
N ILE A 26 -3.93 -5.24 -4.60
CA ILE A 26 -2.79 -4.43 -4.16
C ILE A 26 -1.47 -5.10 -4.53
N LEU A 27 -1.30 -6.37 -4.14
CA LEU A 27 -0.08 -7.14 -4.41
C LEU A 27 0.23 -7.26 -5.90
N ASN A 28 -0.79 -7.33 -6.75
CA ASN A 28 -0.59 -7.31 -8.20
C ASN A 28 -0.01 -5.97 -8.69
N GLU A 29 -0.41 -4.84 -8.11
CA GLU A 29 0.09 -3.51 -8.50
C GLU A 29 1.51 -3.23 -7.98
N VAL A 30 1.85 -3.74 -6.80
CA VAL A 30 3.17 -3.54 -6.18
C VAL A 30 4.14 -4.71 -6.42
N ARG A 31 3.76 -5.68 -7.25
CA ARG A 31 4.59 -6.87 -7.53
C ARG A 31 5.99 -6.46 -8.03
N GLY A 32 7.02 -7.06 -7.44
CA GLY A 32 8.42 -6.78 -7.79
C GLY A 32 8.97 -5.48 -7.21
N LYS A 33 8.17 -4.72 -6.46
CA LYS A 33 8.55 -3.46 -5.81
C LYS A 33 8.58 -3.54 -4.29
N ILE A 34 7.97 -4.59 -3.72
CA ILE A 34 7.90 -4.80 -2.27
C ILE A 34 9.30 -5.11 -1.76
N LYS A 35 9.78 -4.29 -0.84
CA LYS A 35 10.98 -4.53 -0.05
C LYS A 35 10.63 -5.27 1.24
N ASP A 36 9.53 -4.86 1.87
CA ASP A 36 9.03 -5.48 3.10
C ASP A 36 7.51 -5.37 3.23
N ILE A 37 6.88 -6.29 3.94
CA ILE A 37 5.43 -6.30 4.20
C ILE A 37 5.10 -6.87 5.58
N HIS A 38 4.35 -6.10 6.35
CA HIS A 38 3.87 -6.44 7.68
C HIS A 38 2.34 -6.51 7.68
N PHE A 39 1.83 -7.68 8.07
CA PHE A 39 0.39 -7.88 8.29
C PHE A 39 0.10 -7.70 9.77
N LEU A 40 -0.67 -6.67 10.10
CA LEU A 40 -1.08 -6.43 11.48
C LEU A 40 -2.34 -7.24 11.80
N PRO A 41 -2.53 -7.66 13.06
CA PRO A 41 -3.77 -8.29 13.48
C PRO A 41 -4.95 -7.34 13.23
N PRO A 42 -6.13 -7.87 12.89
CA PRO A 42 -7.32 -7.04 12.72
C PRO A 42 -7.70 -6.37 14.04
N THR A 43 -8.25 -5.16 13.95
CA THR A 43 -8.81 -4.47 15.11
C THR A 43 -10.12 -5.14 15.54
N ASN A 44 -10.57 -4.84 16.76
CA ASN A 44 -11.87 -5.29 17.29
C ASN A 44 -13.08 -4.80 16.46
N GLN A 45 -12.88 -3.83 15.55
CA GLN A 45 -13.88 -3.34 14.60
C GLN A 45 -13.85 -4.07 13.26
N GLY A 46 -13.08 -5.15 13.13
CA GLY A 46 -12.94 -5.90 11.89
C GLY A 46 -12.14 -5.18 10.81
N ILE A 47 -11.22 -4.28 11.19
CA ILE A 47 -10.34 -3.58 10.25
C ILE A 47 -8.98 -4.28 10.22
N SER A 48 -8.56 -4.76 9.05
CA SER A 48 -7.20 -5.23 8.81
C SER A 48 -6.30 -4.06 8.43
N GLU A 49 -5.09 -4.02 8.98
CA GLU A 49 -4.05 -3.06 8.62
C GLU A 49 -2.85 -3.79 8.01
N ILE A 50 -2.27 -3.22 6.96
CA ILE A 50 -1.07 -3.74 6.28
C ILE A 50 -0.11 -2.59 6.09
N ARG A 51 1.15 -2.79 6.46
CA ARG A 51 2.23 -1.85 6.18
C ARG A 51 3.18 -2.49 5.18
N MET A 52 3.54 -1.76 4.13
CA MET A 52 4.49 -2.24 3.13
C MET A 52 5.48 -1.16 2.77
N GLU A 53 6.74 -1.56 2.60
CA GLU A 53 7.76 -0.75 1.99
C GLU A 53 7.86 -1.11 0.52
N VAL A 54 7.73 -0.12 -0.36
CA VAL A 54 7.83 -0.30 -1.81
C VAL A 54 8.85 0.65 -2.41
N VAL A 55 9.61 0.15 -3.39
CA VAL A 55 10.51 0.95 -4.21
C VAL A 55 9.75 1.38 -5.47
N GLU A 56 9.59 2.69 -5.66
CA GLU A 56 8.84 3.22 -6.80
C GLU A 56 9.44 4.54 -7.30
N GLU A 57 9.53 4.67 -8.62
CA GLU A 57 9.96 5.91 -9.29
C GLU A 57 8.81 6.91 -9.38
N ASN A 58 7.59 6.43 -9.67
CA ASN A 58 6.39 7.24 -9.81
C ASN A 58 5.39 6.97 -8.68
N VAL A 59 5.72 7.51 -7.51
CA VAL A 59 4.91 7.35 -6.28
C VAL A 59 3.48 7.83 -6.49
N GLN A 60 3.27 8.98 -7.14
CA GLN A 60 1.93 9.53 -7.36
C GLN A 60 1.04 8.58 -8.16
N LYS A 61 1.55 8.00 -9.25
CA LYS A 61 0.80 7.04 -10.08
C LYS A 61 0.44 5.78 -9.30
N LEU A 62 1.36 5.28 -8.48
CA LEU A 62 1.10 4.14 -7.60
C LEU A 62 -0.01 4.47 -6.59
N LEU A 63 0.08 5.62 -5.91
CA LEU A 63 -0.92 6.04 -4.93
C LEU A 63 -2.31 6.18 -5.55
N THR A 64 -2.44 6.75 -6.75
CA THR A 64 -3.73 6.83 -7.46
C THR A 64 -4.32 5.45 -7.75
N LYS A 65 -3.49 4.49 -8.17
CA LYS A 65 -3.94 3.11 -8.41
C LYS A 65 -4.41 2.42 -7.13
N LEU A 66 -3.64 2.57 -6.05
CA LEU A 66 -3.98 1.99 -4.75
C LEU A 66 -5.28 2.59 -4.21
N LYS A 67 -5.43 3.92 -4.21
CA LYS A 67 -6.67 4.59 -3.78
C LYS A 67 -7.92 4.07 -4.51
N ARG A 68 -7.83 3.83 -5.83
CA ARG A 68 -8.92 3.23 -6.62
C ARG A 68 -9.27 1.81 -6.18
N ILE A 69 -8.29 1.03 -5.73
CA ILE A 69 -8.52 -0.35 -5.25
C ILE A 69 -9.25 -0.34 -3.90
N VAL A 70 -8.84 0.55 -2.98
CA VAL A 70 -9.37 0.60 -1.61
C VAL A 70 -10.56 1.56 -1.45
N LYS A 71 -10.99 2.19 -2.56
CA LYS A 71 -12.10 3.17 -2.64
C LYS A 71 -11.95 4.33 -1.66
N ASP A 72 -10.87 5.11 -1.81
CA ASP A 72 -10.53 6.40 -1.16
C ASP A 72 -10.53 6.49 0.39
N GLU A 73 -11.27 5.67 1.12
CA GLU A 73 -11.58 5.97 2.53
C GLU A 73 -10.53 5.49 3.54
N LYS A 74 -9.55 4.65 3.15
CA LYS A 74 -8.73 3.91 4.13
C LYS A 74 -7.25 3.69 3.79
N VAL A 75 -6.67 4.50 2.89
CA VAL A 75 -5.22 4.44 2.59
C VAL A 75 -4.50 5.63 3.19
N THR A 76 -3.56 5.37 4.09
CA THR A 76 -2.58 6.35 4.55
C THR A 76 -1.21 6.02 4.00
N PHE A 77 -0.42 7.01 3.64
CA PHE A 77 0.90 6.79 3.06
C PHE A 77 1.91 7.74 3.70
N LYS A 78 3.14 7.25 3.84
CA LYS A 78 4.26 8.00 4.38
C LYS A 78 5.47 7.72 3.50
N ILE A 79 6.10 8.77 2.97
CA ILE A 79 7.35 8.61 2.21
C ILE A 79 8.47 8.52 3.26
N LEU A 80 9.23 7.41 3.26
CA LEU A 80 10.29 7.19 4.24
C LEU A 80 11.62 7.78 3.78
N SER A 81 11.89 7.79 2.47
CA SER A 81 13.15 8.34 1.94
C SER A 81 13.06 8.56 0.43
N GLU A 82 13.63 9.68 -0.01
CA GLU A 82 14.10 9.87 -1.39
C GLU A 82 15.58 9.49 -1.38
N ALA A 83 16.01 8.57 -2.24
CA ALA A 83 17.42 8.20 -2.40
C ALA A 83 18.06 9.03 -3.50
#